data_AF-R8YW83-F1
#
_entry.id   AF-R8YW83-F1
#
_cell.length_a   1.000
_cell.length_b   1.000
_cell.length_c   1.000
_cell.angle_alpha   90.00
_cell.angle_beta   90.00
_cell.angle_gamma   90.00
#
_symmetry.space_group_name_H-M   'P 1'
#
loop_
_entity.id
_entity.type
_entity.pdbx_description
1 polymer ?
#
loop_
_entity_poly.entity_id
_entity_poly.type
_entity_poly.pdbx_seq_one_letter_code
_entity_poly.pdbx_strand_id
1 'polypeptide(L)' 'MTYTTMMNLRRAYNLDTRNDETRAAANLYEKLRKLKMLDQLKAESLNVTRHDKDGVKG' A
#
# COMPACT_ATOMS: atom_id res chain seq x y z
N MET A 1 -1.67 6.14 2.41
CA MET A 1 -0.67 5.28 1.73
C MET A 1 -1.41 4.21 0.95
N THR A 2 -1.15 4.03 -0.34
CA THR A 2 -1.79 2.98 -1.15
C THR A 2 -1.17 1.60 -0.84
N TYR A 3 -1.87 0.53 -1.22
CA TYR A 3 -1.36 -0.84 -1.04
C TYR A 3 0.00 -1.02 -1.75
N THR A 4 0.12 -0.53 -2.99
CA THR A 4 1.35 -0.63 -3.79
C THR A 4 2.51 0.15 -3.14
N THR A 5 2.27 1.39 -2.69
CA THR A 5 3.30 2.18 -2.01
C THR A 5 3.77 1.50 -0.73
N MET A 6 2.85 0.95 0.07
CA MET A 6 3.20 0.21 1.30
C MET A 6 4.04 -1.03 0.99
N MET A 7 3.71 -1.78 -0.07
CA MET A 7 4.48 -2.97 -0.47
C MET A 7 5.89 -2.61 -0.93
N ASN A 8 6.05 -1.53 -1.71
CA ASN A 8 7.36 -1.07 -2.17
C ASN A 8 8.25 -0.61 -1.01
N LEU A 9 7.70 0.18 -0.08
CA LEU A 9 8.43 0.65 1.10
C LEU A 9 8.79 -0.50 2.06
N ARG A 10 7.89 -1.47 2.26
CA ARG A 10 8.20 -2.68 3.03
C ARG A 10 9.31 -3.50 2.37
N ARG A 11 9.32 -3.61 1.05
CA ARG A 11 10.39 -4.29 0.32
C ARG A 11 11.72 -3.56 0.54
N ALA A 12 11.74 -2.23 0.47
CA ALA A 12 12.93 -1.43 0.77
C ALA A 12 13.42 -1.62 2.21
N TYR A 13 12.50 -1.67 3.19
CA TYR A 13 12.82 -2.01 4.59
C TYR A 13 13.55 -3.36 4.70
N ASN A 14 13.03 -4.38 4.01
CA ASN A 14 13.62 -5.73 4.02
C ASN A 14 14.96 -5.82 3.26
N LEU A 15 15.23 -4.88 2.36
CA LEU A 15 16.51 -4.72 1.66
C LEU A 15 17.48 -3.80 2.42
N ASP A 16 17.21 -3.55 3.70
CA ASP A 16 18.04 -2.78 4.63
C ASP A 16 18.00 -1.24 4.49
N THR A 17 17.09 -0.71 3.66
CA THR A 17 16.77 0.72 3.69
C THR A 17 15.83 1.00 4.86
N ARG A 18 16.37 1.28 6.04
CA ARG A 18 15.61 1.46 7.30
C ARG A 18 15.50 2.93 7.72
N ASN A 19 14.63 3.67 7.04
CA ASN A 19 14.22 5.02 7.43
C ASN A 19 12.80 5.03 8.04
N ASP A 20 12.30 6.20 8.42
CA ASP A 20 10.99 6.32 9.08
C ASP A 20 9.83 5.87 8.18
N GLU A 21 9.88 6.16 6.88
CA GLU A 21 8.82 5.80 5.94
C GLU A 21 8.73 4.28 5.70
N THR A 22 9.88 3.64 5.50
CA THR A 22 9.99 2.20 5.30
C THR A 22 9.62 1.44 6.58
N ARG A 23 10.01 1.95 7.75
CA ARG A 23 9.60 1.42 9.06
C ARG A 23 8.09 1.57 9.29
N ALA A 24 7.52 2.73 8.96
CA ALA A 24 6.07 2.95 9.04
C ALA A 24 5.30 2.00 8.13
N ALA A 25 5.76 1.78 6.90
CA ALA A 25 5.14 0.85 5.96
C ALA A 25 5.23 -0.61 6.42
N ALA A 26 6.38 -1.04 6.95
CA ALA A 26 6.55 -2.38 7.51
C ALA A 26 5.64 -2.61 8.72
N ASN A 27 5.56 -1.64 9.64
CA ASN A 27 4.68 -1.69 10.80
C ASN A 27 3.19 -1.69 10.42
N LEU A 28 2.80 -0.87 9.43
CA LEU A 28 1.43 -0.83 8.92
C LEU A 28 1.03 -2.17 8.29
N TYR A 29 1.92 -2.78 7.50
CA TYR A 29 1.69 -4.11 6.94
C TYR A 29 1.45 -5.16 8.03
N GLU A 30 2.31 -5.22 9.06
CA GLU A 30 2.16 -6.21 10.12
C GLU A 30 0.86 -6.03 10.91
N LYS A 31 0.44 -4.78 11.17
CA LYS A 31 -0.86 -4.49 11.79
C LYS A 31 -2.02 -4.99 10.94
N LEU A 32 -2.04 -4.64 9.66
CA LEU A 32 -3.11 -5.03 8.73
C LEU A 32 -3.15 -6.54 8.51
N ARG A 33 -1.99 -7.20 8.47
CA ARG A 33 -1.88 -8.67 8.38
C ARG A 33 -2.54 -9.33 9.59
N LYS A 34 -2.24 -8.86 10.80
CA LYS A 34 -2.82 -9.38 12.05
C LYS A 34 -4.34 -9.19 12.10
N LEU A 35 -4.83 -8.07 11.57
CA LEU A 35 -6.25 -7.75 11.49
C LEU A 35 -6.97 -8.40 10.28
N LYS A 36 -6.24 -9.11 9.40
CA LYS A 36 -6.76 -9.65 8.12
C LYS A 36 -7.41 -8.59 7.21
N MET A 37 -6.92 -7.35 7.26
CA MET A 37 -7.43 -6.21 6.49
C MET A 37 -6.61 -5.89 5.23
N LEU A 38 -5.60 -6.72 4.90
CA LEU A 38 -4.76 -6.48 3.72
C LEU A 38 -5.55 -6.51 2.41
N ASP A 39 -6.49 -7.45 2.27
CA ASP A 39 -7.32 -7.56 1.07
C ASP A 39 -8.25 -6.37 0.90
N GLN A 40 -8.80 -5.84 2.01
CA GLN A 40 -9.60 -4.62 1.99
C GLN A 40 -8.78 -3.43 1.50
N LEU A 41 -7.59 -3.20 2.08
CA LEU A 41 -6.70 -2.12 1.63
C LEU A 41 -6.32 -2.27 0.15
N LYS A 42 -6.06 -3.50 -0.31
CA LYS A 42 -5.77 -3.78 -1.72
C LYS A 42 -6.95 -3.42 -2.62
N ALA A 43 -8.17 -3.81 -2.24
CA ALA A 43 -9.38 -3.50 -2.98
C ALA A 43 -9.65 -1.97 -3.04
N GLU A 44 -9.57 -1.28 -1.91
CA GLU A 44 -9.70 0.18 -1.83
C GLU A 44 -8.65 0.88 -2.71
N SER A 45 -7.39 0.45 -2.61
CA SER A 45 -6.29 1.00 -3.40
C SER A 45 -6.48 0.80 -4.91
N LEU A 46 -7.08 -0.31 -5.34
CA LEU A 46 -7.37 -0.57 -6.75
C LEU A 46 -8.60 0.22 -7.23
N ASN A 47 -9.59 0.43 -6.37
CA ASN A 47 -10.78 1.20 -6.73
C ASN A 47 -10.49 2.69 -6.92
N VAL A 48 -9.58 3.27 -6.12
CA VAL A 48 -9.09 4.65 -6.35
C VAL A 48 -8.48 4.80 -7.75
N THR A 49 -7.75 3.79 -8.26
CA THR A 49 -7.17 3.85 -9.62
C THR A 49 -8.17 3.65 -10.75
N ARG A 50 -9.36 3.11 -10.46
CA ARG A 50 -10.41 2.90 -11.48
C ARG A 50 -11.20 4.17 -11.75
N HIS A 51 -11.46 4.98 -10.73
CA HIS A 51 -12.19 6.25 -10.89
C HIS A 51 -11.41 7.29 -11.70
N ASP A 52 -10.08 7.20 -11.76
CA ASP A 52 -9.24 8.11 -12.55
C ASP A 52 -9.27 7.82 -14.06
N LYS A 53 -9.73 6.63 -14.48
CA LYS A 53 -9.79 6.23 -15.90
C LYS A 53 -11.11 6.56 -16.60
N ASP A 54 -12.15 6.96 -15.88
CA ASP A 54 -13.48 7.27 -16.46
C ASP A 54 -13.63 8.75 -16.88
N GLY A 55 -12.51 9.48 -17.02
CA GLY A 55 -12.47 10.91 -17.33
C GLY A 55 -12.12 11.30 -18.76
N VAL A 56 -11.95 10.37 -19.70
CA VAL A 56 -11.69 10.69 -21.12
C VAL A 56 -12.80 10.11 -21.99
N LYS A 57 -13.87 10.89 -22.16
CA LYS A 57 -14.77 10.80 -23.32
C LYS A 57 -14.31 11.85 -24.33
N GLY A 58 -13.59 11.40 -25.35
CA GLY A 58 -13.44 12.11 -26.62
C GLY A 58 -14.54 11.69 -27.60
#